data_AF-A0A5K1FCR9-F1
#
_entry.id   AF-A0A5K1FCR9-F1
#
_cell.length_a   1.000
_cell.length_b   1.000
_cell.length_c   1.000
_cell.angle_alpha   90.00
_cell.angle_beta   90.00
_cell.angle_gamma   90.00
#
_symmetry.space_group_name_H-M   'P 1'
#
loop_
_entity.id
_entity.type
_entity.pdbx_description
1 polymer ?
#
loop_
_entity_poly.entity_id
_entity_poly.type
_entity_poly.pdbx_seq_one_letter_code
_entity_poly.pdbx_strand_id
1 'polypeptide(L)'
;EDAVKILLGIRDKYEAHHKCRFTVEAINAAVYLSARYIADRYLPDKAIDLLDEAGSRARMDAFRRRKEKQTSILSKSPNEYWQEIRAVQTLQEV
;
A
#
# COMPACT_ATOMS: atom_id res chain seq x y z
N GLU A 1 8.64 20.54 13.35
CA GLU A 1 7.16 20.57 13.17
C GLU A 1 6.74 21.05 11.79
N ASP A 2 7.40 22.05 11.22
CA ASP A 2 6.99 22.64 9.93
C ASP A 2 7.00 21.65 8.76
N ALA A 3 8.00 20.77 8.68
CA ALA A 3 8.07 19.76 7.63
C ALA A 3 6.86 18.81 7.62
N VAL A 4 6.38 18.37 8.79
CA VAL A 4 5.20 17.50 8.90
C VAL A 4 3.96 18.22 8.38
N LYS A 5 3.78 19.51 8.75
CA LYS A 5 2.66 20.33 8.26
C LYS A 5 2.69 20.50 6.74
N ILE A 6 3.88 20.70 6.16
CA ILE A 6 4.07 20.79 4.70
C ILE A 6 3.68 19.46 4.04
N LEU A 7 4.17 18.33 4.54
CA LEU A 7 3.83 17.00 4.00
C LEU A 7 2.32 16.72 4.11
N LEU A 8 1.68 17.09 5.22
CA LEU A 8 0.22 16.99 5.37
C LEU A 8 -0.53 17.86 4.36
N GLY A 9 -0.03 19.05 4.05
CA GLY A 9 -0.63 19.96 3.05
C GLY A 9 -0.56 19.44 1.62
N ILE A 10 0.45 18.63 1.28
CA ILE A 10 0.59 18.00 -0.05
C ILE A 10 0.04 16.57 -0.11
N ARG A 11 -0.34 15.98 1.04
CA ARG A 11 -0.74 14.57 1.17
C ARG A 11 -1.75 14.15 0.13
N ASP A 12 -2.84 14.89 -0.02
CA ASP A 12 -3.96 14.49 -0.88
C ASP A 12 -3.55 14.38 -2.37
N LYS A 13 -2.63 15.23 -2.81
CA LYS A 13 -2.04 15.16 -4.17
C LYS A 13 -1.20 13.90 -4.34
N TYR A 14 -0.38 13.56 -3.37
CA TYR A 14 0.50 12.38 -3.41
C TYR A 14 -0.33 11.09 -3.30
N GLU A 15 -1.33 11.05 -2.42
CA GLU A 15 -2.28 9.93 -2.33
C GLU A 15 -2.95 9.65 -3.67
N ALA A 16 -3.44 10.70 -4.35
CA ALA A 16 -4.04 10.57 -5.68
C ALA A 16 -3.03 10.06 -6.72
N HIS A 17 -1.79 10.56 -6.70
CA HIS A 17 -0.75 10.18 -7.63
C HIS A 17 -0.34 8.70 -7.48
N HIS A 18 -0.05 8.27 -6.26
CA HIS A 18 0.38 6.90 -5.96
C HIS A 18 -0.79 5.91 -5.82
N LYS A 19 -2.04 6.38 -5.76
CA LYS A 19 -3.23 5.56 -5.52
C LYS A 19 -3.13 4.76 -4.21
N CYS A 20 -2.59 5.40 -3.18
CA CYS A 20 -2.46 4.85 -1.82
C CYS A 20 -2.93 5.88 -0.79
N ARG A 21 -2.99 5.48 0.48
CA ARG A 21 -3.19 6.41 1.60
C ARG A 21 -1.95 6.48 2.47
N PHE A 22 -1.58 7.68 2.87
CA PHE A 22 -0.50 7.92 3.81
C PHE A 22 -1.09 8.19 5.19
N THR A 23 -0.76 7.34 6.14
CA THR A 23 -1.16 7.58 7.53
C THR A 23 -0.32 8.72 8.13
N VAL A 24 -0.83 9.34 9.19
CA VAL A 24 -0.10 10.43 9.87
C VAL A 24 1.21 9.89 10.45
N GLU A 25 1.22 8.66 10.94
CA GLU A 25 2.40 7.97 11.45
C GLU A 25 3.45 7.74 10.35
N ALA A 26 3.02 7.41 9.13
CA ALA A 26 3.92 7.24 7.99
C ALA A 26 4.60 8.57 7.62
N ILE A 27 3.86 9.68 7.62
CA ILE A 27 4.40 11.02 7.38
C ILE A 27 5.41 11.41 8.47
N ASN A 28 5.05 11.19 9.74
CA ASN A 28 5.95 11.45 10.86
C ASN A 28 7.23 10.61 10.79
N ALA A 29 7.10 9.33 10.42
CA ALA A 29 8.24 8.43 10.23
C ALA A 29 9.13 8.89 9.07
N ALA A 30 8.58 9.30 7.94
CA ALA A 30 9.35 9.81 6.81
C ALA A 30 10.18 11.06 7.20
N VAL A 31 9.59 12.00 7.94
CA VAL A 31 10.31 13.17 8.45
C VAL A 31 11.40 12.77 9.45
N TYR A 32 11.09 11.89 10.40
CA TYR A 32 12.05 11.45 11.41
C TYR A 32 13.24 10.69 10.81
N LEU A 33 12.98 9.72 9.93
CA LEU A 33 14.01 8.88 9.33
C LEU A 33 14.89 9.67 8.35
N SER A 34 14.29 10.51 7.52
CA SER A 34 15.07 11.38 6.62
C SER A 34 15.93 12.37 7.41
N ALA A 35 15.41 12.93 8.51
CA ALA A 35 16.19 13.80 9.40
C ALA A 35 17.38 13.07 10.03
N ARG A 36 17.18 11.81 10.47
CA ARG A 36 18.19 11.03 11.19
C ARG A 36 19.27 10.42 10.30
N TYR A 37 18.92 9.98 9.09
CA TYR A 37 19.80 9.14 8.27
C TYR A 37 20.25 9.77 6.95
N ILE A 38 19.61 10.85 6.49
CA ILE A 38 20.00 11.57 5.26
C ILE A 38 20.55 12.94 5.68
N ALA A 39 21.88 13.03 5.83
CA ALA A 39 22.55 14.19 6.42
C ALA A 39 22.88 15.30 5.41
N ASP A 40 23.05 14.96 4.15
CA ASP A 40 23.44 15.84 3.03
C ASP A 40 22.27 16.60 2.40
N ARG A 41 21.05 16.40 2.91
CA ARG A 41 19.82 17.02 2.40
C ARG A 41 18.98 17.65 3.50
N TYR A 42 18.15 18.60 3.11
CA TYR A 42 17.34 19.41 4.01
C TYR A 42 15.87 19.01 3.99
N LEU A 43 15.20 19.17 5.13
CA LEU A 43 13.74 19.07 5.20
C LEU A 43 13.10 20.31 4.53
N PRO A 44 11.88 20.18 3.95
CA PRO A 44 11.05 18.97 3.89
C PRO A 44 11.40 18.04 2.72
N ASP A 45 12.21 18.49 1.76
CA ASP A 45 12.48 17.84 0.48
C ASP A 45 12.88 16.35 0.62
N LYS A 46 13.87 16.06 1.47
CA LYS A 46 14.29 14.66 1.73
C LYS A 46 13.20 13.76 2.32
N ALA A 47 12.21 14.32 3.01
CA ALA A 47 11.08 13.55 3.54
C ALA A 47 10.02 13.30 2.46
N ILE A 48 9.86 14.25 1.51
CA ILE A 48 8.98 14.11 0.36
C ILE A 48 9.44 12.94 -0.51
N ASP A 49 10.75 12.84 -0.78
CA ASP A 49 11.28 11.74 -1.59
C ASP A 49 11.04 10.37 -0.96
N LEU A 50 11.28 10.23 0.35
CA LEU A 50 10.96 8.98 1.05
C LEU A 50 9.47 8.63 0.95
N LEU A 51 8.60 9.64 1.01
CA LEU A 51 7.15 9.44 0.88
C LEU A 51 6.77 9.03 -0.55
N ASP A 52 7.38 9.62 -1.57
CA ASP A 52 7.17 9.30 -2.99
C ASP A 52 7.61 7.87 -3.33
N GLU A 53 8.79 7.46 -2.88
CA GLU A 53 9.30 6.11 -3.04
C GLU A 53 8.42 5.07 -2.32
N ALA A 54 7.99 5.38 -1.10
CA ALA A 54 7.09 4.54 -0.33
C ALA A 54 5.72 4.41 -1.02
N GLY A 55 5.17 5.51 -1.54
CA GLY A 55 3.92 5.52 -2.30
C GLY A 55 3.99 4.67 -3.57
N SER A 56 5.06 4.85 -4.34
CA SER A 56 5.33 4.05 -5.54
C SER A 56 5.44 2.56 -5.23
N ARG A 57 6.17 2.20 -4.16
CA ARG A 57 6.27 0.80 -3.69
C ARG A 57 4.92 0.24 -3.26
N ALA A 58 4.14 0.98 -2.49
CA ALA A 58 2.81 0.56 -2.05
C ALA A 58 1.87 0.27 -3.24
N ARG A 59 1.93 1.13 -4.28
CA ARG A 59 1.18 0.92 -5.53
C ARG A 59 1.60 -0.37 -6.23
N MET A 60 2.90 -0.60 -6.39
CA MET A 60 3.43 -1.82 -7.03
C MET A 60 3.03 -3.08 -6.26
N ASP A 61 3.13 -3.06 -4.94
CA ASP A 61 2.74 -4.18 -4.08
C ASP A 61 1.23 -4.47 -4.18
N ALA A 62 0.39 -3.44 -4.28
CA ALA A 62 -1.04 -3.61 -4.51
C ALA A 62 -1.34 -4.29 -5.86
N PHE A 63 -0.63 -3.93 -6.92
CA PHE A 63 -0.74 -4.60 -8.22
C PHE A 63 -0.29 -6.07 -8.15
N ARG A 64 0.85 -6.34 -7.50
CA ARG A 64 1.37 -7.70 -7.34
C ARG A 64 0.38 -8.60 -6.60
N ARG A 65 -0.16 -8.13 -5.46
CA ARG A 65 -1.17 -8.86 -4.66
C ARG A 65 -2.45 -9.17 -5.45
N ARG A 66 -2.89 -8.26 -6.33
CA ARG A 66 -4.05 -8.51 -7.20
C ARG A 66 -3.77 -9.60 -8.23
N LYS A 67 -2.59 -9.56 -8.86
CA LYS A 67 -2.16 -10.59 -9.82
C LYS A 67 -2.05 -11.96 -9.15
N GLU A 68 -1.45 -12.04 -7.97
CA GLU A 68 -1.33 -13.27 -7.18
C GLU A 68 -2.70 -13.88 -6.86
N LYS A 69 -3.67 -13.07 -6.43
CA LYS A 69 -5.06 -13.52 -6.21
C LYS A 69 -5.74 -14.02 -7.48
N GLN A 70 -5.49 -13.38 -8.62
CA GLN A 70 -6.07 -13.80 -9.90
C GLN A 70 -5.45 -15.12 -10.38
N THR A 71 -4.13 -15.28 -10.20
CA THR A 71 -3.45 -16.55 -10.49
C THR A 71 -3.88 -17.65 -9.52
N SER A 72 -4.14 -17.35 -8.24
CA SER A 72 -4.56 -18.36 -7.27
C SER A 72 -5.95 -18.93 -7.56
N ILE A 73 -6.85 -18.13 -8.16
CA ILE A 73 -8.13 -18.62 -8.65
C ILE A 73 -7.90 -19.59 -9.83
N LEU A 74 -7.05 -19.20 -10.78
CA LEU A 74 -6.78 -20.01 -11.98
C LEU A 74 -5.90 -21.25 -11.72
N SER A 75 -5.22 -21.32 -10.57
CA SER A 75 -4.36 -22.44 -10.19
C SER A 75 -5.06 -23.51 -9.34
N LYS A 76 -6.31 -23.29 -8.91
CA LYS A 76 -7.05 -24.30 -8.15
C LYS A 76 -7.26 -25.56 -9.00
N SER A 77 -7.06 -26.73 -8.39
CA SER A 77 -7.31 -27.99 -9.10
C SER A 77 -8.82 -28.16 -9.37
N PRO A 78 -9.24 -28.87 -10.43
CA PRO A 78 -10.65 -29.14 -10.68
C PRO A 78 -11.39 -29.71 -9.45
N ASN A 79 -10.70 -30.49 -8.61
CA ASN A 79 -11.28 -31.10 -7.41
C ASN A 79 -11.60 -30.08 -6.30
N GLU A 80 -10.83 -29.00 -6.15
CA GLU A 80 -11.10 -27.95 -5.15
C GLU A 80 -12.35 -27.15 -5.51
N TYR A 81 -12.57 -26.88 -6.80
CA TYR A 81 -13.79 -26.23 -7.29
C TYR A 81 -15.05 -27.04 -6.97
N TRP A 82 -15.03 -28.36 -7.22
CA TRP A 82 -16.18 -29.22 -6.94
C TRP A 82 -16.49 -29.35 -5.45
N GLN A 83 -15.50 -29.20 -4.57
CA GLN A 83 -15.72 -29.19 -3.11
C GLN A 83 -16.41 -27.90 -2.65
N GLU A 84 -16.02 -26.75 -3.20
CA GLU A 84 -16.68 -25.47 -2.92
C GLU A 84 -18.15 -25.46 -3.37
N ILE A 85 -18.44 -25.98 -4.57
CA ILE A 85 -19.81 -26.07 -5.08
C ILE A 85 -20.67 -26.98 -4.20
N ARG A 86 -20.15 -28.15 -3.81
CA ARG A 86 -20.88 -29.07 -2.92
C ARG A 86 -21.12 -28.48 -1.54
N ALA A 87 -20.15 -27.75 -0.97
CA ALA A 87 -20.31 -27.10 0.33
C ALA A 87 -21.45 -26.06 0.32
N VAL A 88 -21.60 -25.32 -0.78
CA VAL A 88 -22.71 -24.34 -0.93
C VAL A 88 -24.06 -25.04 -1.08
N GLN A 89 -24.14 -26.13 -1.84
CA GLN A 89 -25.39 -26.91 -1.97
C GLN A 89 -25.84 -27.50 -0.63
N THR A 90 -24.91 -28.02 0.18
CA THR A 90 -25.24 -28.55 1.51
C THR A 90 -25.69 -27.47 2.50
N LEU A 91 -25.34 -26.20 2.29
CA LEU A 91 -25.78 -25.08 3.12
C LEU A 91 -27.19 -24.57 2.76
N GLN A 92 -27.69 -24.86 1.56
CA GLN A 92 -29.04 -24.50 1.13
C GLN A 92 -30.08 -25.59 1.43
N GLU A 93 -29.66 -26.77 1.86
CA GLU A 93 -30.54 -27.90 2.21
C GLU A 93 -30.84 -28.02 3.72
N VAL A 94 -30.53 -26.99 4.52
CA VAL A 94 -30.89 -26.85 5.95
C VAL A 94 -31.88 -25.71 6.14
#